data_AF-A0A5B8NKE8-F1
#
_entry.id   AF-A0A5B8NKE8-F1
#
_cell.length_a   1.000
_cell.length_b   1.000
_cell.length_c   1.000
_cell.angle_alpha   90.00
_cell.angle_beta   90.00
_cell.angle_gamma   90.00
#
_symmetry.space_group_name_H-M   'P 1'
#
loop_
_entity.id
_entity.type
_entity.pdbx_description
1 polymer ?
#
loop_
_entity_poly.entity_id
_entity_poly.type
_entity_poly.pdbx_seq_one_letter_code
_entity_poly.pdbx_strand_id
1 'polypeptide(L)'
;MSQSREQKHPREREDKAIVEGLFQGEMSDYNLAELARLRIRYKNFPGANALQRDLDLLLQQWDLTEEELFAKTREIHQQRRVYTKEETDQEDWS
;
A
#
# COMPACT_ATOMS: atom_id res chain seq x y z
N MET A 1 32.15 -4.87 -2.36
CA MET A 1 30.93 -4.91 -1.54
C MET A 1 30.38 -3.50 -1.43
N SER A 2 29.42 -3.12 -2.29
CA SER A 2 28.74 -1.83 -2.17
C SER A 2 27.92 -1.86 -0.87
N GLN A 3 28.33 -1.07 0.13
CA GLN A 3 27.47 -0.83 1.29
C GLN A 3 26.19 -0.18 0.77
N SER A 4 25.10 -0.93 0.79
CA SER A 4 23.76 -0.42 0.52
C SER A 4 23.49 0.67 1.55
N ARG A 5 23.78 1.94 1.23
CA ARG A 5 23.37 3.07 2.07
C ARG A 5 21.87 2.94 2.23
N GLU A 6 21.42 2.75 3.46
CA GLU A 6 19.99 2.70 3.78
C GLU A 6 19.34 3.95 3.19
N GLN A 7 18.47 3.77 2.21
CA GLN A 7 17.78 4.89 1.57
C GLN A 7 16.53 5.18 2.38
N LYS A 8 16.23 6.47 2.55
CA LYS A 8 15.00 6.90 3.18
C LYS A 8 13.97 7.22 2.11
N HIS A 9 12.84 6.52 2.12
CA HIS A 9 11.76 6.79 1.17
C HIS A 9 11.12 8.16 1.51
N PRO A 10 10.92 9.08 0.54
CA PRO A 10 10.38 10.41 0.81
C PRO A 10 9.00 10.39 1.49
N ARG A 11 8.18 9.38 1.17
CA ARG A 11 6.82 9.20 1.75
C ARG A 11 6.77 8.29 2.97
N GLU A 12 7.91 7.85 3.50
CA GLU A 12 7.96 6.88 4.61
C GLU A 12 7.12 7.29 5.82
N ARG A 13 7.12 8.57 6.17
CA ARG A 13 6.35 9.07 7.31
C ARG A 13 4.84 8.92 7.09
N GLU A 14 4.36 9.30 5.91
CA GLU A 14 2.94 9.19 5.55
C GLU A 14 2.52 7.73 5.43
N ASP A 15 3.37 6.91 4.81
CA ASP A 15 3.11 5.49 4.61
C ASP A 15 3.08 4.72 5.94
N LYS A 16 3.88 5.11 6.93
CA LYS A 16 3.79 4.55 8.29
C LYS A 16 2.45 4.86 8.96
N ALA A 17 1.95 6.09 8.83
CA ALA A 17 0.64 6.44 9.39
C ALA A 17 -0.49 5.62 8.74
N ILE A 18 -0.38 5.32 7.44
CA ILE A 18 -1.32 4.43 6.75
C ILE A 18 -1.22 3.02 7.32
N VAL A 19 -0.01 2.46 7.46
CA VAL A 19 0.21 1.13 8.05
C VAL A 19 -0.36 1.02 9.47
N GLU A 20 -0.12 2.02 10.31
CA GLU A 20 -0.71 2.10 11.66
C GLU A 20 -2.25 2.09 11.61
N GLY A 21 -2.84 2.82 10.66
CA GLY A 21 -4.28 2.79 10.40
C GLY A 21 -4.79 1.42 9.94
N LEU A 22 -4.02 0.70 9.11
CA LEU A 22 -4.39 -0.64 8.65
C LEU A 22 -4.42 -1.66 9.80
N PHE A 23 -3.51 -1.56 10.78
CA PHE A 23 -3.51 -2.44 11.95
C PHE A 23 -4.75 -2.28 12.83
N GLN A 24 -5.29 -1.06 12.91
CA GLN A 24 -6.50 -0.73 13.68
C GLN A 24 -7.79 -0.89 12.86
N GLY A 25 -7.65 -1.00 11.53
CA GLY A 25 -8.76 -1.07 10.60
C GLY A 25 -9.24 -2.49 10.31
N GLU A 26 -10.40 -2.56 9.65
CA GLU A 26 -10.97 -3.81 9.16
C GLU A 26 -10.47 -4.12 7.74
N MET A 27 -10.67 -5.37 7.29
CA MET A 27 -10.39 -5.80 5.92
C MET A 27 -11.44 -5.25 4.94
N SER A 28 -11.39 -3.95 4.68
CA SER A 28 -12.23 -3.27 3.68
C SER A 28 -11.56 -3.22 2.30
N ASP A 29 -12.34 -3.02 1.23
CA ASP A 29 -11.82 -2.86 -0.13
C ASP A 29 -10.73 -1.77 -0.23
N TYR A 30 -10.95 -0.65 0.48
CA TYR A 30 -9.99 0.45 0.55
C TYR A 30 -8.69 0.01 1.23
N ASN A 31 -8.79 -0.63 2.39
CA ASN A 31 -7.62 -1.07 3.15
C ASN A 31 -6.82 -2.16 2.43
N LEU A 32 -7.50 -3.06 1.71
CA LEU A 32 -6.85 -4.05 0.84
C LEU A 32 -6.09 -3.37 -0.31
N ALA A 33 -6.68 -2.35 -0.94
CA ALA A 33 -6.01 -1.59 -1.98
C ALA A 33 -4.80 -0.81 -1.43
N GLU A 34 -4.90 -0.22 -0.24
CA GLU A 34 -3.79 0.48 0.41
C GLU A 34 -2.63 -0.48 0.74
N LEU A 35 -2.93 -1.64 1.32
CA LEU A 35 -1.94 -2.67 1.64
C LEU A 35 -1.20 -3.12 0.37
N ALA A 36 -1.93 -3.43 -0.72
CA ALA A 36 -1.33 -3.81 -1.99
C ALA A 36 -0.48 -2.71 -2.62
N ARG A 37 -0.94 -1.45 -2.55
CA ARG A 37 -0.19 -0.30 -3.05
C ARG A 37 1.14 -0.13 -2.31
N LEU A 38 1.12 -0.24 -0.98
CA LEU A 38 2.34 -0.12 -0.15
C LEU A 38 3.30 -1.28 -0.39
N ARG A 39 2.79 -2.51 -0.52
CA ARG A 39 3.56 -3.69 -0.93
C ARG A 39 4.34 -3.45 -2.22
N ILE A 40 3.66 -2.97 -3.26
CA ILE A 40 4.28 -2.68 -4.56
C ILE A 40 5.33 -1.57 -4.43
N ARG A 41 5.00 -0.48 -3.72
CA ARG A 41 5.89 0.69 -3.55
C ARG A 41 7.21 0.32 -2.86
N TYR A 42 7.14 -0.52 -1.83
CA TYR A 42 8.30 -0.86 -1.01
C TYR A 42 9.00 -2.15 -1.45
N LYS A 43 8.49 -2.83 -2.49
CA LYS A 43 9.11 -4.04 -3.03
C LYS A 43 10.55 -3.77 -3.46
N ASN A 44 11.49 -4.50 -2.87
CA ASN A 44 12.93 -4.36 -3.10
C ASN A 44 13.52 -2.97 -2.80
N PHE A 45 12.82 -2.12 -2.02
CA PHE A 45 13.34 -0.80 -1.66
C PHE A 45 14.42 -0.93 -0.58
N PRO A 46 15.66 -0.43 -0.81
CA PRO A 46 16.74 -0.53 0.17
C PRO A 46 16.50 0.42 1.35
N GLY A 47 16.38 -0.10 2.57
CA GLY A 47 16.26 0.70 3.80
C GLY A 47 14.86 0.78 4.40
N ALA A 48 13.85 0.14 3.80
CA ALA A 48 12.47 0.09 4.33
C ALA A 48 12.12 -1.25 5.02
N ASN A 49 13.13 -1.94 5.58
CA ASN A 49 12.96 -3.29 6.15
C ASN A 49 11.90 -3.36 7.25
N ALA A 50 11.80 -2.33 8.10
CA ALA A 50 10.80 -2.26 9.16
C ALA A 50 9.38 -2.22 8.57
N LEU A 51 9.15 -1.31 7.62
CA LEU A 51 7.85 -1.16 6.98
C LEU A 51 7.47 -2.42 6.18
N GLN A 52 8.43 -3.05 5.49
CA GLN A 52 8.18 -4.33 4.80
C GLN A 52 7.71 -5.43 5.78
N ARG A 53 8.34 -5.53 6.96
CA ARG A 53 7.91 -6.47 8.00
C ARG A 53 6.51 -6.15 8.53
N ASP A 54 6.18 -4.88 8.69
CA ASP A 54 4.84 -4.48 9.13
C ASP A 54 3.78 -4.88 8.09
N LEU A 55 4.09 -4.76 6.80
CA LEU A 55 3.22 -5.24 5.71
C LEU A 55 3.11 -6.79 5.69
N ASP A 56 4.14 -7.52 6.11
CA ASP A 56 4.09 -8.99 6.32
C ASP A 56 3.20 -9.36 7.50
N LEU A 57 3.28 -8.63 8.60
CA LEU A 57 2.43 -8.84 9.77
C LEU A 57 0.96 -8.55 9.46
N LEU A 58 0.66 -7.51 8.68
CA LEU A 58 -0.70 -7.22 8.24
C LEU A 58 -1.30 -8.37 7.41
N LEU A 59 -0.53 -8.95 6.48
CA LEU A 59 -0.97 -10.14 5.74
C LEU A 59 -1.29 -11.31 6.67
N GLN A 60 -0.44 -11.57 7.67
CA GLN A 60 -0.66 -12.64 8.65
C GLN A 60 -1.88 -12.39 9.53
N GLN A 61 -2.06 -11.16 10.03
CA GLN A 61 -3.22 -10.78 10.84
C GLN A 61 -4.53 -10.98 10.09
N TRP A 62 -4.50 -10.79 8.77
CA TRP A 62 -5.64 -10.89 7.88
C TRP A 62 -5.80 -12.26 7.22
N ASP A 63 -4.92 -13.21 7.53
CA ASP A 63 -4.88 -14.56 6.94
C ASP A 63 -4.87 -14.53 5.41
N LEU A 64 -4.00 -13.68 4.83
CA LEU A 64 -3.84 -13.51 3.39
C LEU A 64 -2.41 -13.80 2.93
N THR A 65 -2.31 -14.42 1.76
CA THR A 65 -1.07 -14.43 0.98
C THR A 65 -0.94 -13.17 0.11
N GLU A 66 0.27 -12.87 -0.37
CA GLU A 66 0.49 -11.74 -1.29
C GLU A 66 -0.28 -11.95 -2.61
N GLU A 67 -0.34 -13.20 -3.08
CA GLU A 67 -1.07 -13.59 -4.26
C GLU A 67 -2.58 -13.35 -4.11
N GLU A 68 -3.16 -13.73 -2.97
CA GLU A 68 -4.58 -13.51 -2.68
C GLU A 68 -4.91 -12.02 -2.53
N LEU A 69 -4.04 -11.25 -1.86
CA LEU A 69 -4.16 -9.80 -1.76
C LEU A 69 -4.21 -9.17 -3.16
N PHE A 70 -3.28 -9.55 -4.05
CA PHE A 70 -3.27 -9.03 -5.42
C PHE A 70 -4.45 -9.51 -6.27
N ALA A 71 -4.94 -10.74 -6.06
CA ALA A 71 -6.13 -11.21 -6.75
C ALA A 71 -7.36 -10.40 -6.34
N LYS A 72 -7.60 -10.23 -5.03
CA LYS A 72 -8.72 -9.45 -4.49
C LYS A 72 -8.67 -7.99 -4.94
N THR A 73 -7.49 -7.36 -4.89
CA THR A 73 -7.36 -5.95 -5.33
C THR A 73 -7.61 -5.76 -6.82
N ARG A 74 -7.25 -6.73 -7.68
CA ARG A 74 -7.62 -6.70 -9.11
C ARG A 74 -9.14 -6.74 -9.30
N GLU A 75 -9.84 -7.60 -8.57
CA GLU A 75 -11.31 -7.67 -8.62
C GLU A 75 -11.94 -6.36 -8.17
N ILE A 76 -11.45 -5.79 -7.06
CA ILE A 76 -11.88 -4.50 -6.53
C ILE A 76 -11.73 -3.38 -7.60
N HIS A 77 -10.59 -3.32 -8.28
CA HIS A 77 -10.34 -2.32 -9.34
C HIS A 77 -11.16 -2.56 -10.62
N GLN A 78 -11.57 -3.80 -10.90
CA GLN A 78 -12.46 -4.11 -12.02
C GLN A 78 -13.92 -3.74 -11.72
N GLN A 79 -14.34 -3.85 -10.46
CA GLN A 79 -15.75 -3.67 -10.06
C GLN A 79 -16.07 -2.25 -9.57
N ARG A 80 -15.09 -1.52 -8.99
CA ARG A 80 -15.33 -0.20 -8.36
C ARG A 80 -14.25 0.82 -8.73
N ARG A 81 -14.64 2.09 -8.80
CA ARG A 81 -13.70 3.22 -8.66
C ARG A 81 -13.29 3.31 -7.19
N VAL A 82 -12.24 2.57 -6.81
CA VAL A 82 -11.67 2.52 -5.45
C VAL A 82 -11.34 3.92 -4.91
N TYR A 83 -10.98 4.82 -5.81
CA TYR A 83 -10.83 6.24 -5.55
C TYR A 83 -12.02 6.95 -6.19
N THR A 84 -12.96 7.43 -5.39
CA THR A 84 -13.95 8.41 -5.85
C THR A 84 -13.18 9.69 -6.20
N LYS A 85 -12.94 9.91 -7.48
CA LYS A 85 -12.68 11.26 -7.98
C LYS A 85 -13.96 12.05 -7.72
N GLU A 86 -13.93 13.04 -6.85
CA GLU A 86 -14.82 14.17 -7.04
C GLU A 86 -14.53 14.71 -8.45
N GLU A 87 -15.55 14.73 -9.30
CA GLU A 87 -15.47 15.33 -10.63
C GLU A 87 -15.29 16.85 -10.47
N THR A 88 -14.07 17.31 -10.20
CA THR A 88 -13.65 18.64 -10.64
C THR A 88 -13.11 18.49 -12.05
N ASP A 89 -14.03 18.58 -13.00
CA ASP A 89 -13.79 18.68 -14.44
C ASP A 89 -13.17 20.04 -14.77
N GLN A 90 -11.94 20.27 -14.28
CA GLN A 90 -11.09 21.37 -14.74
C GLN A 90 -9.75 20.78 -15.14
N GLU A 91 -9.72 20.30 -16.39
CA GLU A 91 -8.50 20.22 -17.17
C GLU A 91 -8.04 21.64 -17.49
N ASP A 92 -7.42 22.32 -16.50
CA ASP A 92 -6.72 23.59 -16.69
C ASP A 92 -5.38 23.34 -17.40
N TRP A 93 -5.47 22.94 -18.67
CA TRP A 93 -4.35 23.06 -19.61
C TRP A 93 -4.61 24.28 -20.50
N SER A 94 -4.38 25.47 -19.92
CA SER A 94 -4.18 26.72 -20.65
C SER A 94 -2.89 27.40 -20.19
#